data_AF-A0AAW8CK67-F1
#
_entry.id   AF-A0AAW8CK67-F1
#
_cell.length_a   1.000
_cell.length_b   1.000
_cell.length_c   1.000
_cell.angle_alpha   90.00
_cell.angle_beta   90.00
_cell.angle_gamma   90.00
#
_symmetry.space_group_name_H-M   'P 1'
#
loop_
_entity.id
_entity.type
_entity.pdbx_description
1 polymer ?
#
loop_
_entity_poly.entity_id
_entity_poly.type
_entity_poly.pdbx_seq_one_letter_code
_entity_poly.pdbx_strand_id
1 'polypeptide(L)'
;MALGYAYLNVMEDLSNQLAEETHQITKTNYDIKKLTELYIQATEFNARFFFFLPVKHKNTSLVETWKNINKILDIDSINKELLQKIENIHHILDWQKNQKEQMAKEQKQKIDDQFNYKIAIIGIILAFFGVLEFVLEAYSTFGGS
;
A
#
# COMPACT_ATOMS: atom_id res chain seq x y z
N MET A 1 18.58 -23.49 -25.09
CA MET A 1 18.89 -22.06 -25.30
C MET A 1 17.65 -21.20 -25.48
N ALA A 2 16.69 -21.56 -26.34
CA ALA A 2 15.45 -20.77 -26.56
C ALA A 2 14.71 -20.37 -25.27
N LEU A 3 14.62 -21.28 -24.28
CA LEU A 3 14.00 -20.99 -22.98
C LEU A 3 14.72 -19.90 -22.19
N GLY A 4 16.05 -19.87 -22.19
CA GLY A 4 16.85 -18.86 -21.47
C GLY A 4 16.67 -17.47 -22.08
N TYR A 5 16.66 -17.36 -23.41
CA TYR A 5 16.38 -16.11 -24.11
C TYR A 5 14.92 -15.64 -23.93
N ALA A 6 13.95 -16.55 -23.95
CA ALA A 6 12.56 -16.20 -23.67
C ALA A 6 12.40 -15.65 -22.24
N TYR A 7 13.11 -16.24 -21.27
CA TYR A 7 13.11 -15.79 -19.88
C TYR A 7 13.75 -14.40 -19.74
N LEU A 8 14.91 -14.19 -20.37
CA LEU A 8 15.61 -12.91 -20.40
C LEU A 8 14.74 -11.80 -20.99
N ASN A 9 14.12 -12.04 -22.14
CA ASN A 9 13.27 -11.06 -22.82
C ASN A 9 12.08 -10.63 -21.94
N VAL A 10 11.44 -11.57 -21.24
CA VAL A 10 10.33 -11.23 -20.35
C VAL A 10 10.81 -10.43 -19.13
N MET A 11 11.98 -10.78 -18.57
CA MET A 11 12.56 -10.02 -17.46
C MET A 11 12.93 -8.59 -17.87
N GLU A 12 13.58 -8.42 -19.01
CA GLU A 12 13.96 -7.11 -19.53
C GLU A 12 12.72 -6.26 -19.84
N ASP A 13 11.71 -6.85 -20.48
CA ASP A 13 10.46 -6.16 -20.81
C ASP A 13 9.73 -5.67 -19.54
N LEU A 14 9.54 -6.55 -18.55
CA LEU A 14 8.96 -6.18 -17.26
C LEU A 14 9.80 -5.10 -16.55
N SER A 15 11.12 -5.27 -16.55
CA SER A 15 12.06 -4.34 -15.90
C SER A 15 11.99 -2.93 -16.52
N ASN A 16 11.90 -2.85 -17.85
CA ASN A 16 11.79 -1.59 -18.59
C ASN A 16 10.42 -0.94 -18.37
N GLN A 17 9.33 -1.69 -18.47
CA GLN A 17 7.98 -1.17 -18.23
C GLN A 17 7.80 -0.66 -16.80
N LEU A 18 8.31 -1.38 -15.81
CA LEU A 18 8.28 -0.93 -14.41
C LEU A 18 9.10 0.36 -14.21
N ALA A 19 10.26 0.48 -14.84
CA ALA A 19 11.09 1.68 -14.74
C ALA A 19 10.43 2.91 -15.37
N GLU A 20 9.83 2.73 -16.56
CA GLU A 20 9.12 3.79 -17.27
C GLU A 20 7.92 4.30 -16.46
N GLU A 21 7.09 3.37 -15.98
CA GLU A 21 5.90 3.71 -15.19
C GLU A 21 6.26 4.33 -13.84
N THR A 22 7.34 3.88 -13.21
CA THR A 22 7.85 4.50 -11.97
C THR A 22 8.27 5.95 -12.20
N HIS A 23 8.87 6.26 -13.35
CA HIS A 23 9.26 7.64 -13.67
C HIS A 23 8.04 8.57 -13.82
N GLN A 24 6.92 8.03 -14.30
CA GLN A 24 5.68 8.79 -14.50
C GLN A 24 4.93 9.11 -13.20
N ILE A 25 5.25 8.45 -12.08
CA ILE A 25 4.63 8.71 -10.76
C ILE A 25 4.79 10.17 -10.31
N THR A 26 5.85 10.84 -10.75
CA THR A 26 6.11 12.25 -10.44
C THR A 26 5.16 13.22 -11.16
N LYS A 27 4.37 12.75 -12.14
CA LYS A 27 3.43 13.59 -12.88
C LYS A 27 2.13 13.76 -12.09
N THR A 28 1.65 15.00 -12.03
CA THR A 28 0.36 15.36 -11.45
C THR A 28 -0.76 14.63 -12.23
N ASN A 29 -1.47 13.71 -11.57
CA ASN A 29 -2.53 12.82 -12.11
C ASN A 29 -2.09 11.46 -12.69
N TYR A 30 -0.94 10.92 -12.28
CA TYR A 30 -0.57 9.55 -12.66
C TYR A 30 -1.57 8.51 -12.12
N ASP A 31 -2.08 7.64 -13.01
CA ASP A 31 -2.96 6.52 -12.65
C ASP A 31 -2.13 5.32 -12.16
N ILE A 32 -2.15 5.12 -10.84
CA ILE A 32 -1.43 4.03 -10.16
C ILE A 32 -1.92 2.62 -10.57
N LYS A 33 -3.09 2.52 -11.23
CA LYS A 33 -3.66 1.23 -11.63
C LYS A 33 -2.71 0.46 -12.55
N LYS A 34 -2.09 1.17 -13.51
CA LYS A 34 -1.14 0.56 -14.45
C LYS A 34 0.12 0.04 -13.75
N LEU A 35 0.68 0.83 -12.83
CA LEU A 35 1.80 0.38 -12.00
C LEU A 35 1.45 -0.84 -11.16
N THR A 36 0.24 -0.86 -10.60
CA THR A 36 -0.26 -1.96 -9.77
C THR A 36 -0.43 -3.24 -10.61
N GLU A 37 -0.98 -3.13 -11.82
CA GLU A 37 -1.13 -4.26 -12.74
C GLU A 37 0.24 -4.84 -13.14
N LEU A 38 1.20 -3.98 -13.48
CA LEU A 38 2.57 -4.42 -13.80
C LEU A 38 3.29 -5.04 -12.61
N TYR A 39 3.11 -4.49 -11.41
CA TYR A 39 3.62 -5.07 -10.17
C TYR A 39 3.08 -6.49 -9.96
N ILE A 40 1.77 -6.71 -10.16
CA ILE A 40 1.15 -8.03 -10.04
C ILE A 40 1.75 -8.99 -11.08
N GLN A 41 1.81 -8.59 -12.35
CA GLN A 41 2.35 -9.42 -13.43
C GLN A 41 3.81 -9.82 -13.17
N ALA A 42 4.65 -8.87 -12.77
CA ALA A 42 6.05 -9.13 -12.45
C ALA A 42 6.21 -10.06 -11.23
N THR A 43 5.37 -9.88 -10.21
CA THR A 43 5.37 -10.72 -9.01
C THR A 43 4.88 -12.14 -9.32
N GLU A 44 3.84 -12.30 -10.13
CA GLU A 44 3.32 -13.60 -10.55
C GLU A 44 4.31 -14.37 -11.42
N PHE A 45 4.94 -13.68 -12.38
CA PHE A 45 6.00 -14.25 -13.19
C PHE A 45 7.14 -14.78 -12.29
N ASN A 46 7.63 -13.94 -11.38
CA ASN A 46 8.68 -14.33 -10.45
C ASN A 46 8.29 -15.50 -9.52
N ALA A 47 7.07 -15.50 -9.01
CA ALA A 47 6.57 -16.57 -8.15
C ALA A 47 6.47 -17.91 -8.89
N ARG A 48 6.06 -17.90 -10.17
CA ARG A 48 5.92 -19.11 -10.97
C ARG A 48 7.25 -19.74 -11.36
N PHE A 49 8.28 -18.93 -11.59
CA PHE A 49 9.55 -19.40 -12.14
C PHE A 49 10.68 -19.57 -11.14
N PHE A 50 10.41 -19.41 -9.83
CA PHE A 50 11.35 -19.64 -8.71
C PHE A 50 12.73 -19.00 -8.98
N PHE A 51 12.91 -17.76 -8.51
CA PHE A 51 14.02 -16.80 -8.67
C PHE A 51 15.43 -17.25 -9.15
N PHE A 52 15.86 -18.49 -8.99
CA PHE A 52 17.20 -18.94 -9.38
C PHE A 52 17.20 -20.20 -10.23
N LEU A 53 16.06 -20.90 -10.32
CA LEU A 53 15.99 -22.20 -10.97
C LEU A 53 14.57 -22.52 -11.48
N PRO A 54 14.28 -22.23 -12.76
CA PRO A 54 13.00 -22.55 -13.38
C PRO A 54 12.88 -24.03 -13.78
N VAL A 55 13.84 -24.88 -13.39
CA VAL A 55 13.87 -26.33 -13.68
C VAL A 55 13.72 -27.14 -12.39
N LYS A 56 13.03 -28.29 -12.47
CA LYS A 56 12.84 -29.17 -11.31
C LYS A 56 14.18 -29.73 -10.82
N HIS A 57 14.48 -29.56 -9.53
CA HIS A 57 15.71 -30.07 -8.89
C HIS A 57 15.99 -31.56 -9.11
N LYS A 58 14.95 -32.37 -9.33
CA LYS A 58 15.08 -33.82 -9.54
C LYS A 58 15.84 -34.20 -10.82
N ASN A 59 16.00 -33.27 -11.77
CA ASN A 59 16.74 -33.51 -13.00
C ASN A 59 18.09 -32.77 -12.97
N THR A 60 19.12 -33.43 -12.44
CA THR A 60 20.48 -32.89 -12.30
C THR A 60 21.09 -32.41 -13.61
N SER A 61 20.81 -33.07 -14.74
CA SER A 61 21.30 -32.65 -16.05
C SER A 61 20.69 -31.31 -16.49
N LEU A 62 19.40 -31.09 -16.22
CA LEU A 62 18.73 -29.82 -16.54
C LEU A 62 19.20 -28.69 -15.60
N VAL A 63 19.44 -29.01 -14.33
CA VAL A 63 20.00 -28.05 -13.36
C VAL A 63 21.37 -27.57 -13.82
N GLU A 64 22.25 -28.48 -14.22
CA GLU A 64 23.60 -28.11 -14.66
C GLU A 64 23.57 -27.34 -15.99
N THR A 65 22.68 -27.74 -16.90
CA THR A 65 22.45 -26.99 -18.15
C THR A 65 21.94 -25.58 -17.86
N TRP A 66 21.02 -25.42 -16.90
CA TRP A 66 20.52 -24.11 -16.51
C TRP A 66 21.61 -23.24 -15.88
N LYS A 67 22.45 -23.79 -15.00
CA LYS A 67 23.59 -23.05 -14.43
C LYS A 67 24.53 -22.52 -15.51
N ASN A 68 24.80 -23.31 -16.54
CA ASN A 68 25.62 -22.87 -17.67
C ASN A 68 24.95 -21.74 -18.45
N ILE A 69 23.65 -21.85 -18.73
CA ILE A 69 22.88 -20.79 -19.39
C ILE A 69 22.88 -19.52 -18.53
N ASN A 70 22.61 -19.65 -17.24
CA ASN A 70 22.61 -18.56 -16.28
C ASN A 70 23.96 -17.84 -16.24
N LYS A 71 25.08 -18.58 -16.21
CA LYS A 71 26.43 -18.01 -16.24
C LYS A 71 26.74 -17.24 -17.52
N ILE A 72 26.24 -17.71 -18.67
CA ILE A 72 26.49 -17.07 -19.98
C ILE A 72 25.63 -15.80 -20.14
N LEU A 73 24.40 -15.84 -19.66
CA LEU A 73 23.40 -14.78 -19.87
C LEU A 73 23.21 -13.86 -18.66
N ASP A 74 23.95 -14.09 -17.57
CA ASP A 74 23.87 -13.35 -16.31
C ASP A 74 22.43 -13.19 -15.75
N ILE A 75 21.63 -14.26 -15.87
CA ILE A 75 20.20 -14.25 -15.54
C ILE A 75 19.96 -13.92 -14.07
N ASP A 76 20.82 -14.40 -13.16
CA ASP A 76 20.73 -14.09 -11.73
C ASP A 76 20.88 -12.60 -11.43
N SER A 77 21.74 -11.90 -12.17
CA SER A 77 21.97 -10.46 -12.00
C SER A 77 20.75 -9.66 -12.44
N ILE A 78 20.24 -9.96 -13.64
CA ILE A 78 19.04 -9.34 -14.20
C ILE A 78 17.83 -9.61 -13.30
N ASN A 79 17.71 -10.83 -12.79
CA ASN A 79 16.64 -11.18 -11.87
C ASN A 79 16.73 -10.43 -10.53
N LYS A 80 17.94 -10.23 -9.99
CA LYS A 80 18.14 -9.40 -8.80
C LYS A 80 17.72 -7.95 -9.04
N GLU A 81 18.03 -7.38 -10.20
CA GLU A 81 17.60 -6.03 -10.55
C GLU A 81 16.06 -5.93 -10.63
N LEU A 82 15.42 -6.90 -11.29
CA LEU A 82 13.96 -6.99 -11.35
C LEU A 82 13.34 -7.09 -9.95
N LEU A 83 13.91 -7.93 -9.09
CA LEU A 83 13.49 -8.08 -7.69
C LEU A 83 13.56 -6.76 -6.91
N GLN A 84 14.68 -6.03 -7.03
CA GLN A 84 14.84 -4.72 -6.38
C GLN A 84 13.82 -3.70 -6.88
N LYS A 85 13.52 -3.71 -8.19
CA LYS A 85 12.46 -2.85 -8.76
C LYS A 85 11.08 -3.19 -8.19
N ILE A 86 10.75 -4.48 -8.08
CA ILE A 86 9.49 -4.94 -7.48
C ILE A 86 9.38 -4.51 -6.01
N GLU A 87 10.46 -4.64 -5.23
CA GLU A 87 10.52 -4.23 -3.83
C GLU A 87 10.31 -2.72 -3.67
N ASN A 88 11.00 -1.91 -4.49
CA ASN A 88 10.83 -0.46 -4.49
C ASN A 88 9.38 -0.05 -4.82
N ILE A 89 8.77 -0.70 -5.80
CA ILE A 89 7.39 -0.42 -6.19
C ILE A 89 6.40 -0.85 -5.10
N HIS A 90 6.66 -1.98 -4.43
CA HIS A 90 5.88 -2.41 -3.27
C HIS A 90 5.87 -1.32 -2.18
N HIS A 91 7.04 -0.76 -1.85
CA HIS A 91 7.13 0.34 -0.89
C HIS A 91 6.38 1.60 -1.33
N ILE A 92 6.42 1.94 -2.62
CA ILE A 92 5.68 3.09 -3.17
C ILE A 92 4.17 2.86 -3.02
N LEU A 93 3.68 1.68 -3.39
CA LEU A 93 2.26 1.33 -3.30
C LEU A 93 1.78 1.33 -1.83
N ASP A 94 2.59 0.79 -0.92
CA ASP A 94 2.26 0.78 0.51
C ASP A 94 2.25 2.20 1.10
N TRP A 95 3.25 3.02 0.77
CA TRP A 95 3.27 4.42 1.18
C TRP A 95 2.02 5.19 0.71
N GLN A 96 1.60 5.00 -0.55
CA GLN A 96 0.39 5.64 -1.07
C GLN A 96 -0.89 5.15 -0.38
N LYS A 97 -0.97 3.85 -0.07
CA LYS A 97 -2.09 3.28 0.69
C LYS A 97 -2.15 3.92 2.08
N ASN A 98 -1.02 3.98 2.78
CA ASN A 98 -0.92 4.59 4.11
C ASN A 98 -1.32 6.07 4.08
N GLN A 99 -0.92 6.83 3.06
CA GLN A 99 -1.34 8.23 2.87
C GLN A 99 -2.85 8.37 2.71
N LYS A 100 -3.48 7.52 1.88
CA LYS A 100 -4.95 7.52 1.71
C LYS A 100 -5.67 7.19 3.01
N GLU A 101 -5.19 6.21 3.76
CA GLU A 101 -5.76 5.85 5.06
C GLU A 101 -5.61 6.96 6.10
N GLN A 102 -4.47 7.65 6.14
CA GLN A 102 -4.24 8.80 7.02
C GLN A 102 -5.19 9.94 6.68
N MET A 103 -5.31 10.32 5.41
CA MET A 103 -6.25 11.36 4.97
C MET A 103 -7.69 11.01 5.33
N ALA A 104 -8.10 9.75 5.16
CA ALA A 104 -9.45 9.30 5.55
C ALA A 104 -9.66 9.38 7.07
N LYS A 105 -8.65 8.98 7.87
CA LYS A 105 -8.69 9.09 9.33
C LYS A 105 -8.78 10.56 9.78
N GLU A 106 -8.00 11.45 9.20
CA GLU A 106 -8.03 12.88 9.50
C GLU A 106 -9.39 13.51 9.15
N GLN A 107 -9.98 13.15 8.01
CA GLN A 107 -11.32 13.63 7.64
C GLN A 107 -12.37 13.14 8.62
N LYS A 108 -12.33 11.86 8.99
CA LYS A 108 -13.24 11.29 9.98
C LYS A 108 -13.07 11.98 11.33
N GLN A 109 -11.83 12.18 11.78
CA GLN A 109 -11.54 12.86 13.03
C GLN A 109 -12.07 14.30 13.03
N LYS A 110 -11.92 15.06 11.93
CA LYS A 110 -12.50 16.41 11.81
C LYS A 110 -14.03 16.40 11.93
N ILE A 111 -14.70 15.40 11.35
CA ILE A 111 -16.16 15.25 11.46
C ILE A 111 -16.55 14.91 12.90
N ASP A 112 -15.84 13.97 13.53
CA ASP A 112 -16.07 13.55 14.90
C ASP A 112 -15.83 14.71 15.89
N ASP A 113 -14.77 15.50 15.69
CA ASP A 113 -14.46 16.70 16.50
C ASP A 113 -15.56 17.77 16.38
N GLN A 114 -16.06 18.01 15.17
CA GLN A 114 -17.19 18.93 14.95
C GLN A 114 -18.46 18.42 15.63
N PHE A 115 -18.71 17.12 15.60
CA PHE A 115 -19.85 16.52 16.27
C PHE A 115 -19.71 16.60 17.79
N ASN A 116 -18.54 16.24 18.32
CA ASN A 116 -18.23 16.31 19.75
C ASN A 116 -18.38 17.73 20.29
N TYR A 117 -17.95 18.75 19.54
CA TYR A 117 -18.12 20.15 19.92
C TYR A 117 -19.61 20.54 20.04
N LYS A 118 -20.45 20.10 19.09
CA LYS A 118 -21.90 20.33 19.15
C LYS A 118 -22.53 19.65 20.37
N ILE A 119 -22.15 18.41 20.66
CA ILE A 119 -22.61 17.67 21.84
C ILE A 119 -22.16 18.35 23.13
N ALA A 120 -20.92 18.85 23.20
CA ALA A 120 -20.42 19.56 24.36
C ALA A 120 -21.23 20.83 24.66
N ILE A 121 -21.59 21.61 23.63
CA ILE A 121 -22.46 22.79 23.79
C ILE A 121 -23.83 22.38 24.36
N ILE A 122 -24.45 21.34 23.80
CA ILE A 122 -25.74 20.84 24.29
C ILE A 122 -25.62 20.39 25.75
N GLY A 123 -24.54 19.69 26.10
CA GLY A 123 -24.25 19.26 27.46
C GLY A 123 -24.13 20.44 28.44
N ILE A 124 -23.46 21.53 28.04
CA ILE A 124 -23.34 22.75 28.86
C ILE A 124 -24.72 23.38 29.09
N ILE A 125 -25.56 23.48 28.05
CA ILE A 125 -26.90 24.05 28.15
C ILE A 125 -27.78 23.21 29.09
N LEU A 126 -27.79 21.89 28.94
CA LEU A 126 -28.55 20.98 29.79
C LEU A 126 -28.09 21.05 31.25
N ALA A 127 -26.78 21.10 31.49
CA ALA A 127 -26.23 21.26 32.83
C ALA A 127 -26.66 22.59 33.46
N PHE A 128 -26.67 23.69 32.69
CA PHE A 128 -27.13 24.99 33.16
C PHE A 128 -28.60 24.96 33.59
N PHE A 129 -29.49 24.38 32.77
CA PHE A 129 -30.90 24.24 33.14
C PHE A 129 -31.11 23.37 34.38
N GLY A 130 -30.37 22.27 34.52
CA GLY A 130 -30.46 21.42 35.71
C GLY A 130 -30.03 22.14 36.99
N VAL A 131 -28.99 22.97 36.94
CA VAL A 131 -28.59 23.81 38.09
C VAL A 131 -29.65 24.87 38.39
N LEU A 132 -30.22 25.50 37.36
CA LEU A 132 -31.25 26.53 37.52
C LEU A 132 -32.54 25.97 38.14
N GLU A 133 -32.98 24.79 37.69
CA GLU A 133 -34.11 24.07 38.26
C GLU A 133 -33.88 23.73 39.74
N PHE A 134 -32.70 23.17 40.07
CA PHE A 134 -32.30 22.87 41.44
C PHE A 134 -32.31 24.12 42.34
N VAL A 135 -31.77 25.25 41.85
CA VAL A 135 -31.73 26.51 42.63
C VAL A 135 -33.14 27.09 42.82
N LEU A 136 -34.00 27.04 41.80
CA LEU A 136 -35.39 27.50 41.90
C LEU A 136 -36.21 26.65 42.87
N GLU A 137 -36.04 25.32 42.85
CA GLU A 137 -36.69 24.40 43.78
C GLU A 137 -36.20 24.61 45.23
N ALA A 138 -34.90 24.84 45.42
CA ALA A 138 -34.35 25.20 46.72
C ALA A 138 -34.93 26.55 47.22
N TYR A 139 -35.04 27.55 46.35
CA TYR A 139 -35.59 28.85 46.71
C TYR A 139 -37.08 28.79 47.03
N SER A 140 -37.89 28.02 46.29
CA SER A 140 -39.31 27.85 46.60
C SER A 140 -39.55 27.07 47.90
N THR A 141 -38.67 26.12 48.22
CA THR A 141 -38.76 25.29 49.43
C THR A 141 -38.26 26.02 50.69
N PHE A 142 -37.23 26.87 50.58
CA PHE A 142 -36.61 27.56 51.72
C PHE A 142 -36.93 29.06 51.83
N GLY A 143 -37.39 29.71 50.76
CA GLY A 143 -37.68 31.15 50.70
C GLY A 143 -39.15 31.53 50.87
N GLY A 144 -40.05 30.55 50.97
CA GLY A 144 -41.47 30.75 51.28
C GLY A 144 -41.75 30.68 52.78
N SER A 145 -41.49 31.77 53.50
CA SER A 145 -41.97 32.02 54.88
C SER A 145 -42.58 33.40 54.98
#